data_AF-A0A6J3LPK8-F1
#
_entry.id   AF-A0A6J3LPK8-F1
#
_cell.length_a   1.000
_cell.length_b   1.000
_cell.length_c   1.000
_cell.angle_alpha   90.00
_cell.angle_beta   90.00
_cell.angle_gamma   90.00
#
_symmetry.space_group_name_H-M   'P 1'
#
loop_
_entity.id
_entity.type
_entity.pdbx_description
1 polymer ?
#
loop_
_entity_poly.entity_id
_entity_poly.type
_entity_poly.pdbx_seq_one_letter_code
_entity_poly.pdbx_strand_id
1 'polypeptide(L)'
;DIKECLRFNIYGYEGAFSGAHCDVLSGTWVHPIFGIKRWYWIHPKDMTERDWKDLSRDAHDWLPRRNIVRAITLRPGQTFVMPPGHLIVHAVQTIEPSAMVGGMFWDSACVVKQVKCLEHILRCPNISNEPSPIDLGDVLDELVALIREKMPQVLPELQQEIKAVRKMRCDCRVCGESCPCSQN
;
A
#
# COMPACT_ATOMS: atom_id res chain seq x y z
N ASP A 1 -1.12 -12.17 0.18
CA ASP A 1 -1.95 -12.32 -1.03
C ASP A 1 -2.75 -11.03 -1.17
N ILE A 2 -2.94 -10.51 -2.39
CA ILE A 2 -3.71 -9.28 -2.64
C ILE A 2 -5.13 -9.41 -2.08
N LYS A 3 -5.73 -10.59 -2.11
CA LYS A 3 -7.07 -10.86 -1.56
C LYS A 3 -7.16 -10.53 -0.07
N GLU A 4 -6.12 -10.81 0.71
CA GLU A 4 -6.07 -10.48 2.14
C GLU A 4 -6.02 -8.97 2.39
N CYS A 5 -5.58 -8.19 1.40
CA CYS A 5 -5.56 -6.73 1.48
C CYS A 5 -6.96 -6.12 1.19
N LEU A 6 -7.84 -6.85 0.48
CA LEU A 6 -9.13 -6.31 0.05
C LEU A 6 -10.09 -6.06 1.22
N ARG A 7 -9.98 -6.85 2.29
CA ARG A 7 -10.77 -6.71 3.51
C ARG A 7 -9.97 -7.18 4.71
N PHE A 8 -9.89 -6.34 5.73
CA PHE A 8 -9.22 -6.67 6.98
C PHE A 8 -9.94 -6.06 8.18
N ASN A 9 -9.62 -6.60 9.35
CA ASN A 9 -10.03 -6.06 10.64
C ASN A 9 -8.78 -5.59 11.40
N ILE A 10 -8.87 -4.44 12.05
CA ILE A 10 -7.82 -3.91 12.91
C ILE A 10 -8.36 -3.83 14.34
N TYR A 11 -7.74 -4.59 15.23
CA TYR A 11 -7.98 -4.51 16.67
C TYR A 11 -6.83 -3.75 17.31
N GLY A 12 -7.13 -2.84 18.24
CA GLY A 12 -6.09 -2.11 18.97
C GLY A 12 -6.48 -1.89 20.41
N TYR A 13 -5.49 -2.00 21.30
CA TYR A 13 -5.62 -1.56 22.69
C TYR A 13 -5.12 -0.12 22.84
N GLU A 14 -5.55 0.57 23.89
CA GLU A 14 -5.11 1.94 24.20
C GLU A 14 -3.58 2.06 24.20
N GLY A 15 -3.06 3.09 23.54
CA GLY A 15 -1.63 3.35 23.41
C GLY A 15 -0.94 2.57 22.27
N ALA A 16 -1.57 1.56 21.67
CA ALA A 16 -0.97 0.84 20.55
C ALA A 16 -0.69 1.78 19.36
N PHE A 17 0.50 1.65 18.78
CA PHE A 17 0.97 2.50 17.69
C PHE A 17 1.54 1.67 16.54
N SER A 18 1.09 1.96 15.32
CA SER A 18 1.70 1.46 14.09
C SER A 18 2.52 2.58 13.47
N GLY A 19 3.82 2.33 13.30
CA GLY A 19 4.79 3.26 12.73
C GLY A 19 4.51 3.66 11.29
N ALA A 20 5.39 4.49 10.73
CA ALA A 20 5.24 5.02 9.37
C ALA A 20 5.30 3.91 8.32
N HIS A 21 4.28 3.83 7.47
CA HIS A 21 4.21 2.86 6.36
C HIS A 21 3.29 3.35 5.23
N CYS A 22 3.27 2.59 4.14
CA CYS A 22 2.45 2.77 2.94
C CYS A 22 1.70 1.48 2.64
N ASP A 23 0.47 1.61 2.16
CA ASP A 23 -0.38 0.47 1.79
C ASP A 23 -0.04 -0.07 0.39
N VAL A 24 0.09 -1.39 0.27
CA VAL A 24 0.54 -2.07 -0.97
C VAL A 24 -0.30 -1.78 -2.22
N LEU A 25 -1.62 -1.55 -2.07
CA LEU A 25 -2.50 -1.20 -3.21
C LEU A 25 -2.69 0.32 -3.38
N SER A 26 -2.12 1.12 -2.48
CA SER A 26 -2.06 2.59 -2.56
C SER A 26 -3.43 3.27 -2.73
N GLY A 27 -4.47 2.65 -2.17
CA GLY A 27 -5.83 3.15 -2.02
C GLY A 27 -6.47 2.35 -0.89
N THR A 28 -6.97 3.03 0.14
CA THR A 28 -7.36 2.37 1.39
C THR A 28 -8.56 3.06 2.00
N TRP A 29 -9.49 2.28 2.52
CA TRP A 29 -10.60 2.77 3.33
C TRP A 29 -10.62 2.06 4.68
N VAL A 30 -11.04 2.80 5.70
CA VAL A 30 -11.22 2.26 7.04
C VAL A 30 -12.44 2.87 7.72
N HIS A 31 -13.09 2.07 8.55
CA HIS A 31 -14.31 2.43 9.27
C HIS A 31 -14.25 1.89 10.71
N PRO A 32 -14.19 2.76 11.73
CA PRO A 32 -14.27 2.33 13.12
C PRO A 32 -15.63 1.75 13.46
N ILE A 33 -15.64 0.54 14.01
CA ILE A 33 -16.83 -0.10 14.59
C ILE A 33 -17.09 0.48 15.98
N PHE A 34 -16.04 0.52 16.81
CA PHE A 34 -16.05 1.14 18.14
C PHE A 34 -14.66 1.67 18.50
N GLY A 35 -14.59 2.51 19.53
CA GLY A 35 -13.37 3.11 20.03
C GLY A 35 -12.84 4.22 19.13
N ILE A 36 -11.64 4.71 19.44
CA ILE A 36 -11.05 5.87 18.79
C ILE A 36 -9.65 5.54 18.27
N LYS A 37 -9.40 5.86 17.01
CA LYS A 37 -8.05 5.87 16.43
C LYS A 37 -7.68 7.24 15.92
N ARG A 38 -6.40 7.56 15.98
CA ARG A 38 -5.82 8.74 15.34
C ARG A 38 -4.90 8.30 14.20
N TRP A 39 -5.20 8.79 13.02
CA TRP A 39 -4.43 8.55 11.81
C TRP A 39 -3.58 9.77 11.52
N TYR A 40 -2.30 9.53 11.29
CA TYR A 40 -1.32 10.52 10.90
C TYR A 40 -0.92 10.28 9.46
N TRP A 41 -0.73 11.31 8.66
CA TRP A 41 -0.23 11.16 7.30
C TRP A 41 0.57 12.36 6.84
N ILE A 42 1.38 12.14 5.81
CA ILE A 42 2.07 13.20 5.09
C ILE A 42 1.48 13.25 3.68
N HIS A 43 1.15 14.46 3.23
CA HIS A 43 0.63 14.62 1.88
C HIS A 43 1.75 14.26 0.87
N PRO A 44 1.51 13.49 -0.20
CA PRO A 44 2.58 13.02 -1.09
C PRO A 44 3.46 14.13 -1.69
N LYS A 45 2.88 15.31 -1.98
CA LYS A 45 3.62 16.49 -2.46
C LYS A 45 4.61 17.06 -1.44
N ASP A 46 4.39 16.78 -0.16
CA ASP A 46 5.24 17.25 0.92
C ASP A 46 6.41 16.28 1.16
N MET A 47 6.45 15.09 0.55
CA MET A 47 7.57 14.13 0.67
C MET A 47 8.72 14.49 -0.27
N THR A 48 9.92 14.69 0.28
CA THR A 48 11.15 14.88 -0.52
C THR A 48 11.87 13.56 -0.79
N GLU A 49 12.79 13.55 -1.75
CA GLU A 49 13.67 12.39 -1.98
C GLU A 49 14.45 11.96 -0.73
N ARG A 50 14.85 12.92 0.11
CA ARG A 50 15.52 12.64 1.37
C ARG A 50 14.59 11.94 2.37
N ASP A 51 13.34 12.39 2.45
CA ASP A 51 12.34 11.76 3.32
C ASP A 51 12.08 10.31 2.88
N TRP A 52 11.95 10.07 1.57
CA TRP A 52 11.83 8.71 1.02
C TRP A 52 13.05 7.85 1.35
N LYS A 53 14.26 8.38 1.17
CA LYS A 53 15.49 7.65 1.51
C LYS A 53 15.60 7.32 2.99
N ASP A 54 15.21 8.26 3.86
CA ASP A 54 15.22 8.05 5.31
C ASP A 54 14.13 7.05 5.72
N LEU A 55 12.91 7.14 5.15
CA LEU A 55 11.84 6.17 5.36
C LEU A 55 12.24 4.76 4.91
N SER A 56 12.82 4.59 3.72
CA SER A 56 13.29 3.29 3.24
C SER A 56 14.47 2.73 4.05
N ARG A 57 15.12 3.52 4.90
CA ARG A 57 16.17 3.05 5.80
C ARG A 57 15.59 2.71 7.18
N ASP A 58 14.79 3.61 7.73
CA ASP A 58 14.34 3.58 9.12
C ASP A 58 12.96 2.88 9.28
N ALA A 59 12.24 2.68 8.17
CA ALA A 59 10.95 1.99 8.08
C ALA A 59 9.94 2.49 9.13
N HIS A 60 9.36 1.57 9.92
CA HIS A 60 8.40 1.86 10.97
C HIS A 60 8.89 2.85 12.04
N ASP A 61 10.21 2.96 12.25
CA ASP A 61 10.83 3.87 13.22
C ASP A 61 11.08 5.27 12.65
N TRP A 62 10.81 5.47 11.36
CA TRP A 62 11.02 6.75 10.72
C TRP A 62 10.14 7.84 11.32
N LEU A 63 10.78 8.93 11.75
CA LEU A 63 10.11 10.15 12.19
C LEU A 63 10.44 11.29 11.20
N PRO A 64 9.42 11.99 10.68
CA PRO A 64 9.64 13.11 9.79
C PRO A 64 10.33 14.26 10.54
N ARG A 65 11.44 14.76 9.98
CA ARG A 65 12.22 15.86 10.58
C ARG A 65 11.53 17.22 10.46
N ARG A 66 10.53 17.32 9.58
CA ARG A 66 9.79 18.55 9.27
C ARG A 66 8.38 18.47 9.83
N ASN A 67 7.82 19.61 10.20
CA ASN A 67 6.44 19.70 10.68
C ASN A 67 5.44 19.66 9.51
N ILE A 68 5.32 18.50 8.86
CA ILE A 68 4.46 18.27 7.68
C ILE A 68 3.39 17.20 7.93
N VAL A 69 3.35 16.66 9.15
CA VAL A 69 2.42 15.60 9.54
C VAL A 69 1.04 16.21 9.80
N ARG A 70 0.03 15.61 9.19
CA ARG A 70 -1.37 15.89 9.44
C ARG A 70 -1.95 14.77 10.27
N ALA A 71 -2.99 15.07 11.05
CA ALA A 71 -3.66 14.06 11.87
C ALA A 71 -5.18 14.22 11.82
N ILE A 72 -5.88 13.10 11.89
CA ILE A 72 -7.34 13.03 12.01
C ILE A 72 -7.68 12.02 13.10
N THR A 73 -8.66 12.36 13.94
CA THR A 73 -9.20 11.43 14.93
C THR A 73 -10.48 10.83 14.36
N LEU A 74 -10.47 9.51 14.18
CA LEU A 74 -11.58 8.74 13.67
C LEU A 74 -12.41 8.17 14.82
N ARG A 75 -13.72 8.33 14.69
CA ARG A 75 -14.74 7.86 15.63
C ARG A 75 -15.74 6.95 14.89
N PRO A 76 -16.52 6.15 15.62
CA PRO A 76 -17.55 5.30 15.00
C PRO A 76 -18.51 6.11 14.14
N GLY A 77 -18.93 5.53 13.02
CA GLY A 77 -19.79 6.19 12.03
C GLY A 77 -19.04 7.04 11.00
N GLN A 78 -17.72 7.21 11.13
CA GLN A 78 -16.89 7.87 10.13
C GLN A 78 -16.18 6.85 9.24
N THR A 79 -16.10 7.13 7.95
CA THR A 79 -15.22 6.41 7.02
C THR A 79 -14.09 7.32 6.58
N PHE A 80 -12.86 6.85 6.73
CA PHE A 80 -11.69 7.54 6.23
C PHE A 80 -11.18 6.83 4.99
N VAL A 81 -10.86 7.60 3.95
CA VAL A 81 -10.37 7.08 2.68
C VAL A 81 -9.06 7.79 2.33
N MET A 82 -8.00 7.01 2.17
CA MET A 82 -6.77 7.45 1.52
C MET A 82 -6.90 7.19 0.01
N PRO A 83 -6.85 8.24 -0.82
CA PRO A 83 -7.23 8.14 -2.23
C PRO A 83 -6.29 7.23 -3.02
N PRO A 84 -6.82 6.49 -4.00
CA PRO A 84 -6.04 5.60 -4.85
C PRO A 84 -5.05 6.37 -5.74
N GLY A 85 -3.91 5.76 -6.04
CA GLY A 85 -2.92 6.30 -6.98
C GLY A 85 -1.95 7.30 -6.36
N HIS A 86 -1.93 7.36 -5.02
CA HIS A 86 -1.01 8.14 -4.23
C HIS A 86 -0.32 7.26 -3.19
N LEU A 87 1.01 7.31 -3.16
CA LEU A 87 1.78 6.66 -2.11
C LEU A 87 1.76 7.54 -0.85
N ILE A 88 0.84 7.25 0.07
CA ILE A 88 0.61 8.04 1.28
C ILE A 88 1.27 7.34 2.46
N VAL A 89 2.33 7.99 2.97
CA VAL A 89 2.97 7.58 4.23
C VAL A 89 2.05 7.95 5.38
N HIS A 90 1.72 6.97 6.21
CA HIS A 90 0.83 7.16 7.34
C HIS A 90 1.24 6.32 8.55
N ALA A 91 0.71 6.69 9.71
CA ALA A 91 0.90 6.02 10.99
C ALA A 91 -0.41 6.05 11.78
N VAL A 92 -0.61 5.12 12.69
CA VAL A 92 -1.90 4.97 13.39
C VAL A 92 -1.68 4.78 14.88
N GLN A 93 -2.34 5.60 15.69
CA GLN A 93 -2.41 5.45 17.13
C GLN A 93 -3.80 5.01 17.56
N THR A 94 -3.86 4.06 18.48
CA THR A 94 -5.09 3.68 19.17
C THR A 94 -5.22 4.50 20.45
N ILE A 95 -6.28 5.32 20.53
CA ILE A 95 -6.52 6.22 21.67
C ILE A 95 -7.36 5.52 22.73
N GLU A 96 -8.36 4.74 22.29
CA GLU A 96 -9.19 3.90 23.16
C GLU A 96 -9.22 2.49 22.56
N PRO A 97 -9.45 1.43 23.35
CA PRO A 97 -9.65 0.09 22.80
C PRO A 97 -10.66 0.13 21.66
N SER A 98 -10.27 -0.41 20.50
CA SER A 98 -11.00 -0.19 19.26
C SER A 98 -10.99 -1.40 18.34
N ALA A 99 -12.02 -1.48 17.52
CA ALA A 99 -12.07 -2.34 16.36
C ALA A 99 -12.45 -1.52 15.13
N MET A 100 -11.76 -1.75 14.02
CA MET A 100 -12.04 -1.15 12.72
C MET A 100 -12.14 -2.22 11.66
N VAL A 101 -13.01 -2.01 10.68
CA VAL A 101 -12.94 -2.73 9.40
C VAL A 101 -12.28 -1.84 8.37
N GLY A 102 -11.67 -2.44 7.37
CA GLY A 102 -11.10 -1.70 6.25
C GLY A 102 -10.80 -2.59 5.08
N GLY A 103 -10.18 -1.99 4.08
CA GLY A 103 -9.71 -2.67 2.90
C GLY A 103 -8.91 -1.75 2.01
N MET A 104 -8.07 -2.37 1.19
CA MET A 104 -7.33 -1.68 0.14
C MET A 104 -7.99 -1.95 -1.21
N PHE A 105 -7.83 -1.03 -2.17
CA PHE A 105 -8.50 -1.11 -3.45
C PHE A 105 -7.72 -0.44 -4.59
N TRP A 106 -7.97 -0.92 -5.80
CA TRP A 106 -7.59 -0.26 -7.03
C TRP A 106 -8.77 0.46 -7.68
N ASP A 107 -8.46 1.54 -8.39
CA ASP A 107 -9.41 2.35 -9.12
C ASP A 107 -8.95 2.50 -10.58
N SER A 108 -9.85 2.13 -11.49
CA SER A 108 -9.69 2.30 -12.94
C SER A 108 -9.22 3.71 -13.35
N ALA A 109 -9.64 4.76 -12.66
CA ALA A 109 -9.30 6.15 -12.99
C ALA A 109 -7.83 6.50 -12.75
N CYS A 110 -7.10 5.72 -11.92
CA CYS A 110 -5.70 5.99 -11.60
C CYS A 110 -4.84 4.72 -11.54
N VAL A 111 -5.28 3.64 -12.17
CA VAL A 111 -4.65 2.32 -12.10
C VAL A 111 -3.16 2.33 -12.49
N VAL A 112 -2.77 3.13 -13.49
CA VAL A 112 -1.35 3.28 -13.88
C VAL A 112 -0.53 3.83 -12.72
N LYS A 113 -1.04 4.87 -12.03
CA LYS A 113 -0.37 5.44 -10.86
C LYS A 113 -0.28 4.43 -9.72
N GLN A 114 -1.29 3.58 -9.56
CA GLN A 114 -1.28 2.54 -8.53
C GLN A 114 -0.25 1.46 -8.82
N VAL A 115 -0.10 1.02 -10.07
CA VAL A 115 0.98 0.09 -10.45
C VAL A 115 2.35 0.72 -10.23
N LYS A 116 2.50 2.03 -10.49
CA LYS A 116 3.74 2.75 -10.16
C LYS A 116 4.01 2.86 -8.66
N CYS A 117 2.97 3.05 -7.84
CA CYS A 117 3.12 3.03 -6.38
C CYS A 117 3.52 1.64 -5.88
N LEU A 118 2.88 0.59 -6.41
CA LEU A 118 3.27 -0.79 -6.16
C LEU A 118 4.73 -1.05 -6.55
N GLU A 119 5.17 -0.54 -7.71
CA GLU A 119 6.57 -0.64 -8.13
C GLU A 119 7.52 -0.07 -7.07
N HIS A 120 7.20 1.12 -6.54
CA HIS A 120 8.00 1.76 -5.49
C HIS A 120 8.04 0.92 -4.20
N ILE A 121 6.91 0.38 -3.76
CA ILE A 121 6.83 -0.48 -2.57
C ILE A 121 7.68 -1.73 -2.76
N LEU A 122 7.64 -2.37 -3.94
CA LEU A 122 8.45 -3.55 -4.22
C LEU A 122 9.96 -3.26 -4.25
N ARG A 123 10.37 -2.03 -4.59
CA ARG A 123 11.78 -1.59 -4.49
C ARG A 123 12.22 -1.33 -3.05
N CYS A 124 11.29 -0.98 -2.18
CA CYS A 124 11.53 -0.64 -0.78
C CYS A 124 10.54 -1.39 0.13
N PRO A 125 10.61 -2.74 0.20
CA PRO A 125 9.54 -3.55 0.80
C PRO A 125 9.31 -3.26 2.29
N ASN A 126 10.30 -2.68 2.97
CA ASN A 126 10.21 -2.31 4.38
C ASN A 126 9.34 -1.08 4.67
N ILE A 127 8.86 -0.36 3.65
CA ILE A 127 7.95 0.78 3.84
C ILE A 127 6.48 0.35 3.95
N SER A 128 6.15 -0.93 3.81
CA SER A 128 4.79 -1.47 3.90
C SER A 128 4.75 -2.55 4.99
N ASN A 129 3.60 -2.69 5.64
CA ASN A 129 3.36 -3.75 6.63
C ASN A 129 2.81 -5.04 5.97
N GLU A 130 2.50 -4.99 4.67
CA GLU A 130 1.96 -6.11 3.94
C GLU A 130 3.12 -6.96 3.37
N PRO A 131 3.02 -8.30 3.44
CA PRO A 131 3.97 -9.15 2.73
C PRO A 131 3.86 -8.90 1.23
N SER A 132 4.98 -9.04 0.50
CA SER A 132 4.96 -9.01 -0.96
C SER A 132 3.95 -10.05 -1.50
N PRO A 133 2.95 -9.65 -2.31
CA PRO A 133 1.89 -10.59 -2.68
C PRO A 133 2.41 -11.66 -3.65
N ILE A 134 2.25 -12.93 -3.26
CA ILE A 134 2.68 -14.09 -4.05
C ILE A 134 1.84 -14.19 -5.35
N ASP A 135 0.55 -13.87 -5.25
CA ASP A 135 -0.45 -13.89 -6.31
C ASP A 135 -0.38 -12.67 -7.24
N LEU A 136 0.57 -11.76 -7.05
CA LEU A 136 0.68 -10.54 -7.84
C LEU A 136 0.82 -10.82 -9.35
N GLY A 137 1.28 -12.01 -9.76
CA GLY A 137 1.46 -12.37 -11.18
C GLY A 137 0.15 -12.38 -11.92
N ASP A 138 -0.67 -13.29 -11.45
CA ASP A 138 -1.98 -13.56 -11.99
C ASP A 138 -2.84 -12.30 -11.90
N VAL A 139 -2.77 -11.56 -10.79
CA VAL A 139 -3.51 -10.30 -10.64
C VAL A 139 -3.11 -9.26 -11.69
N LEU A 140 -1.82 -9.14 -12.05
CA LEU A 140 -1.39 -8.21 -13.09
C LEU A 140 -1.77 -8.68 -14.51
N ASP A 141 -1.79 -10.00 -14.75
CA ASP A 141 -2.26 -10.56 -16.03
C ASP A 141 -3.76 -10.33 -16.23
N GLU A 142 -4.56 -10.59 -15.19
CA GLU A 142 -6.00 -10.31 -15.18
C GLU A 142 -6.27 -8.81 -15.33
N LEU A 143 -5.47 -7.96 -14.66
CA LEU A 143 -5.58 -6.52 -14.84
C LEU A 143 -5.33 -6.10 -16.29
N VAL A 144 -4.30 -6.65 -16.94
CA VAL A 144 -4.02 -6.37 -18.36
C VAL A 144 -5.17 -6.81 -19.25
N ALA A 145 -5.76 -7.98 -19.00
CA ALA A 145 -6.92 -8.47 -19.75
C ALA A 145 -8.12 -7.54 -19.59
N LEU A 146 -8.45 -7.16 -18.35
CA LEU A 146 -9.55 -6.25 -18.03
C LEU A 146 -9.37 -4.87 -18.67
N ILE A 147 -8.16 -4.30 -18.59
CA ILE A 147 -7.87 -2.95 -19.13
C ILE A 147 -7.86 -2.98 -20.67
N ARG A 148 -7.38 -4.06 -21.29
CA ARG A 148 -7.47 -4.24 -22.74
C ARG A 148 -8.91 -4.22 -23.23
N GLU A 149 -9.83 -4.83 -22.48
CA GLU A 149 -11.25 -4.87 -22.82
C GLU A 149 -11.95 -3.53 -22.56
N LYS A 150 -11.78 -2.97 -21.36
CA LYS A 150 -12.59 -1.83 -20.88
C LYS A 150 -11.99 -0.46 -21.19
N MET A 151 -10.67 -0.34 -21.23
CA MET A 151 -9.95 0.93 -21.35
C MET A 151 -8.67 0.79 -22.19
N PRO A 152 -8.77 0.34 -23.46
CA PRO A 152 -7.61 0.01 -24.30
C PRO A 152 -6.64 1.19 -24.49
N GLN A 153 -7.11 2.42 -24.38
CA GLN A 153 -6.28 3.63 -24.48
C GLN A 153 -5.26 3.77 -23.35
N VAL A 154 -5.51 3.18 -22.17
CA VAL A 154 -4.61 3.21 -21.00
C VAL A 154 -3.58 2.07 -21.06
N LEU A 155 -3.86 1.04 -21.85
CA LEU A 155 -3.06 -0.19 -21.90
C LEU A 155 -1.57 0.03 -22.19
N PRO A 156 -1.14 0.90 -23.14
CA PRO A 156 0.29 1.07 -23.42
C PRO A 156 1.09 1.57 -22.22
N GLU A 157 0.54 2.54 -21.48
CA GLU A 157 1.17 3.12 -20.29
C GLU A 157 1.19 2.10 -19.15
N LEU A 158 0.06 1.42 -18.91
CA LEU A 158 -0.03 0.36 -17.90
C LEU A 158 0.98 -0.77 -18.15
N GLN A 159 1.13 -1.21 -19.41
CA GLN A 159 2.08 -2.26 -19.77
C GLN A 159 3.53 -1.87 -19.51
N GLN A 160 3.87 -0.58 -19.63
CA GLN A 160 5.19 -0.09 -19.29
C GLN A 160 5.47 -0.24 -17.79
N GLU A 161 4.53 0.16 -16.94
CA GLU A 161 4.65 0.05 -15.48
C GLU A 161 4.66 -1.42 -15.03
N ILE A 162 3.80 -2.27 -15.60
CA ILE A 162 3.77 -3.71 -15.30
C ILE A 162 5.09 -4.39 -15.67
N LYS A 163 5.72 -4.00 -16.79
CA LYS A 163 7.06 -4.50 -17.15
C LYS A 163 8.10 -4.15 -16.08
N ALA A 164 8.03 -2.96 -15.49
CA ALA A 164 8.93 -2.56 -14.41
C ALA A 164 8.71 -3.42 -13.15
N VAL A 165 7.46 -3.65 -12.77
CA VAL A 165 7.09 -4.55 -11.67
C VAL A 165 7.60 -5.98 -11.90
N ARG A 166 7.41 -6.53 -13.10
CA ARG A 166 7.85 -7.89 -13.43
C ARG A 166 9.36 -8.08 -13.37
N LYS A 167 10.15 -7.05 -13.72
CA LYS A 167 11.62 -7.09 -13.61
C LYS A 167 12.13 -7.25 -12.18
N MET A 168 11.30 -6.96 -11.18
CA MET A 168 11.67 -7.08 -9.77
C MET A 168 11.39 -8.47 -9.18
N ARG A 169 10.78 -9.38 -9.95
CA ARG A 169 10.62 -10.78 -9.53
C ARG A 169 11.93 -11.55 -9.68
N CYS A 170 12.14 -12.58 -8.87
CA CYS A 170 13.23 -13.54 -9.13
C CYS A 170 13.02 -14.15 -10.53
N ASP A 171 14.07 -14.13 -11.34
CA ASP A 171 14.11 -14.94 -12.55
C ASP A 171 14.37 -16.39 -12.14
N CYS A 172 13.30 -17.16 -11.98
CA CYS A 172 13.37 -18.54 -11.48
C CYS A 172 14.24 -19.44 -12.39
N ARG A 173 14.45 -19.04 -13.66
CA ARG A 173 15.38 -19.71 -14.57
C ARG A 173 16.83 -19.57 -14.14
N VAL A 174 17.17 -18.49 -13.44
CA VAL A 174 18.49 -18.24 -12.83
C VAL A 174 18.55 -18.84 -11.42
N CYS A 175 17.44 -18.78 -10.67
CA CYS A 175 17.36 -19.23 -9.28
C CYS A 175 17.32 -20.79 -9.15
N GLY A 176 16.95 -21.53 -10.21
CA GLY A 176 17.00 -23.01 -10.26
C GLY A 176 15.89 -23.72 -9.44
N GLU A 177 16.01 -25.04 -9.26
CA GLU A 177 15.00 -25.89 -8.59
C GLU A 177 14.82 -25.60 -7.08
N SER A 178 15.75 -24.87 -6.47
CA SER A 178 15.67 -24.41 -5.08
C SER A 178 14.94 -23.06 -4.93
N CYS A 179 14.35 -22.53 -6.01
CA CYS A 179 13.68 -21.24 -5.95
C CYS A 179 12.40 -21.33 -5.11
N PRO A 180 12.26 -20.50 -4.06
CA PRO A 180 11.01 -20.44 -3.28
C PRO A 180 9.80 -20.04 -4.12
N CYS A 181 10.03 -19.32 -5.24
CA CYS A 181 8.98 -18.91 -6.18
C CYS A 181 8.56 -20.02 -7.16
N SER A 182 9.27 -21.16 -7.23
CA SER A 182 8.91 -22.29 -8.12
C SER A 182 8.20 -23.44 -7.41
N GLN A 183 8.02 -23.36 -6.09
CA GLN A 183 7.34 -24.39 -5.29
C GLN A 183 5.84 -24.07 -5.05
N ASN A 184 5.30 -23.02 -5.66
CA ASN A 184 3.89 -22.62 -5.61
C ASN A 184 3.38 -22.29 -7.01
#